data_AF-A0A971YCW2-F1
#
_entry.id   AF-A0A971YCW2-F1
#
_cell.length_a   1.000
_cell.length_b   1.000
_cell.length_c   1.000
_cell.angle_alpha   90.00
_cell.angle_beta   90.00
_cell.angle_gamma   90.00
#
_symmetry.space_group_name_H-M   'P 1'
#
loop_
_entity.id
_entity.type
_entity.pdbx_description
1 polymer ?
#
loop_
_entity_poly.entity_id
_entity_poly.type
_entity_poly.pdbx_seq_one_letter_code
_entity_poly.pdbx_strand_id
1 'polypeptide(L)'
;MKKILPAQAFRKLAHLYTEMQDLYQRHATALGLTCDGCTQNCCTSYFQHHTYIEWAYLIHGLHTLPEAERALYTERAQAYVHQATHDLASGQRPAIMCPVNNEGRCGMY
;
A
#
# COMPACT_ATOMS: atom_id res chain seq x y z
N MET A 1 14.74 -7.15 28.82
CA MET A 1 13.83 -6.75 27.72
C MET A 1 12.87 -7.88 27.40
N LYS A 2 11.55 -7.64 27.44
CA LYS A 2 10.56 -8.64 27.03
C LYS A 2 10.55 -8.70 25.50
N LYS A 3 10.94 -9.83 24.90
CA LYS A 3 10.93 -10.00 23.44
C LYS A 3 9.47 -9.93 22.95
N ILE A 4 9.21 -9.07 21.96
CA ILE A 4 7.92 -9.01 21.28
C ILE A 4 7.93 -10.08 20.20
N LEU A 5 6.89 -10.93 20.17
CA LEU A 5 6.72 -11.92 19.12
C LEU A 5 6.19 -11.25 17.85
N PRO A 6 6.53 -11.73 16.63
CA PRO A 6 6.04 -11.14 15.37
C PRO A 6 4.52 -10.94 15.32
N ALA A 7 3.75 -11.94 15.76
CA ALA A 7 2.29 -11.85 15.83
C ALA A 7 1.79 -10.72 16.75
N GLN A 8 2.51 -10.42 17.83
CA GLN A 8 2.16 -9.30 18.72
C GLN A 8 2.49 -7.95 18.06
N ALA A 9 3.61 -7.86 17.32
CA ALA A 9 3.95 -6.67 16.57
C ALA A 9 2.91 -6.38 15.47
N PHE A 10 2.51 -7.39 14.70
CA PHE A 10 1.49 -7.25 13.66
C PHE A 10 0.13 -6.87 14.20
N ARG A 11 -0.30 -7.40 15.35
CA ARG A 11 -1.55 -6.94 16.00
C ARG A 11 -1.50 -5.46 16.38
N LYS A 12 -0.37 -4.99 16.89
CA LYS A 12 -0.20 -3.56 17.24
C LYS A 12 -0.22 -2.68 16.00
N LEU A 13 0.41 -3.11 14.91
CA LEU A 13 0.38 -2.39 13.63
C LEU A 13 -1.02 -2.34 13.05
N ALA A 14 -1.75 -3.47 13.05
CA ALA A 14 -3.12 -3.54 12.57
C ALA A 14 -4.00 -2.51 13.31
N HIS A 15 -3.88 -2.46 14.64
CA HIS A 15 -4.59 -1.48 15.45
C HIS A 15 -4.20 -0.03 15.09
N LEU A 16 -2.89 0.27 15.03
CA LEU A 16 -2.39 1.60 14.66
C LEU A 16 -2.89 2.05 13.28
N TYR A 17 -2.77 1.20 12.26
CA TYR A 17 -3.18 1.53 10.90
C TYR A 17 -4.70 1.67 10.78
N THR A 18 -5.48 0.89 11.54
CA THR A 18 -6.94 1.07 11.62
C THR A 18 -7.28 2.43 12.21
N GLU A 19 -6.65 2.81 13.34
CA GLU A 19 -6.89 4.12 13.95
C GLU A 19 -6.51 5.28 13.02
N MET A 20 -5.39 5.17 12.31
CA MET A 20 -4.97 6.15 11.30
C MET A 20 -5.97 6.27 10.16
N GLN A 21 -6.44 5.14 9.63
CA GLN A 21 -7.43 5.09 8.55
C GLN A 21 -8.77 5.70 9.00
N ASP A 22 -9.25 5.36 10.19
CA ASP A 22 -10.50 5.89 10.74
C ASP A 22 -10.43 7.40 10.95
N LEU A 23 -9.32 7.90 11.50
CA LEU A 23 -9.08 9.34 11.65
C LEU A 23 -9.05 10.04 10.30
N TYR A 24 -8.31 9.49 9.33
CA TYR A 24 -8.26 10.03 7.97
C TYR A 24 -9.64 10.09 7.34
N GLN A 25 -10.39 8.99 7.39
CA GLN A 25 -11.73 8.90 6.79
C GLN A 25 -12.71 9.89 7.44
N ARG A 26 -12.68 10.03 8.77
CA ARG A 26 -13.51 11.03 9.48
C ARG A 26 -13.25 12.45 8.97
N HIS A 27 -11.98 12.84 8.86
CA HIS A 27 -11.62 14.18 8.40
C HIS A 27 -11.89 14.37 6.90
N ALA A 28 -11.57 13.39 6.06
CA ALA A 28 -11.84 13.43 4.63
C ALA A 28 -13.35 13.61 4.36
N THR A 29 -14.18 12.85 5.07
CA THR A 29 -15.65 12.93 4.96
C THR A 29 -16.17 14.30 5.39
N ALA A 30 -15.67 14.84 6.52
CA ALA A 30 -16.06 16.17 7.00
C ALA A 30 -15.67 17.31 6.02
N LEU A 31 -14.66 17.08 5.19
CA LEU A 31 -14.20 18.01 4.15
C LEU A 31 -14.84 17.75 2.77
N GLY A 32 -15.71 16.75 2.64
CA GLY A 32 -16.34 16.37 1.36
C GLY A 32 -15.39 15.69 0.38
N LEU A 33 -14.26 15.15 0.84
CA LEU A 33 -13.31 14.41 0.01
C LEU A 33 -13.79 12.96 -0.18
N THR A 34 -13.88 12.52 -1.43
CA THR A 34 -14.23 11.14 -1.80
C THR A 34 -13.31 10.59 -2.88
N CYS A 35 -13.08 9.27 -2.86
CA CYS A 35 -12.41 8.57 -3.95
C CYS A 35 -13.36 8.31 -5.13
N ASP A 36 -14.67 8.45 -4.94
CA ASP A 36 -15.67 8.22 -5.99
C ASP A 36 -15.59 9.32 -7.06
N GLY A 37 -15.24 8.93 -8.28
CA GLY A 37 -15.02 9.87 -9.38
C GLY A 37 -13.76 10.74 -9.22
N CYS A 38 -12.85 10.37 -8.31
CA CYS A 38 -11.62 11.14 -8.12
C CYS A 38 -10.70 11.02 -9.35
N THR A 39 -10.39 12.16 -9.98
CA THR A 39 -9.49 12.23 -11.13
C THR A 39 -8.01 12.10 -10.73
N GLN A 40 -7.70 12.31 -9.45
CA GLN A 40 -6.36 12.17 -8.89
C GLN A 40 -6.26 10.90 -8.05
N ASN A 41 -5.69 9.85 -8.63
CA ASN A 41 -5.55 8.58 -7.92
C ASN A 41 -4.30 8.60 -7.03
N CYS A 42 -4.46 8.46 -5.71
CA CYS A 42 -3.32 8.43 -4.81
C CYS A 42 -2.35 7.26 -5.10
N CYS A 43 -2.83 6.16 -5.70
CA CYS A 43 -2.01 5.00 -6.08
C CYS A 43 -1.02 5.26 -7.20
N THR A 44 -1.06 6.40 -7.90
CA THR A 44 0.02 6.78 -8.83
C THR A 44 1.20 7.46 -8.13
N SER A 45 1.09 7.71 -6.83
CA SER A 45 2.18 8.28 -6.04
C SER A 45 3.27 7.23 -5.82
N TYR A 46 4.53 7.63 -6.04
CA TYR A 46 5.68 6.81 -5.67
C TYR A 46 5.81 6.75 -4.13
N PHE A 47 5.31 5.66 -3.54
CA PHE A 47 5.34 5.36 -2.11
C PHE A 47 6.55 4.48 -1.75
N GLN A 48 7.12 4.73 -0.58
CA GLN A 48 8.23 3.94 -0.04
C GLN A 48 7.87 3.47 1.37
N HIS A 49 8.18 2.22 1.66
CA HIS A 49 8.22 1.73 3.04
C HIS A 49 9.59 2.08 3.62
N HIS A 50 9.59 2.75 4.77
CA HIS A 50 10.78 3.31 5.39
C HIS A 50 11.36 2.41 6.49
N THR A 51 10.62 1.38 6.91
CA THR A 51 11.00 0.48 7.99
C THR A 51 10.80 -0.98 7.60
N TYR A 52 11.62 -1.88 8.15
CA TYR A 52 11.47 -3.32 7.92
C TYR A 52 10.12 -3.86 8.39
N ILE A 53 9.52 -3.22 9.40
CA ILE A 53 8.25 -3.68 9.96
C ILE A 53 7.08 -3.36 9.01
N GLU A 54 7.13 -2.23 8.28
CA GLU A 54 6.16 -1.91 7.22
C GLU A 54 6.23 -2.95 6.09
N TRP A 55 7.44 -3.27 5.62
CA TRP A 55 7.66 -4.32 4.61
C TRP A 55 7.12 -5.67 5.07
N ALA A 56 7.49 -6.10 6.29
CA ALA A 56 7.07 -7.38 6.83
C ALA A 56 5.55 -7.48 6.98
N TYR A 57 4.90 -6.37 7.36
CA TYR A 57 3.45 -6.33 7.51
C TYR A 57 2.71 -6.34 6.16
N LEU A 58 3.21 -5.62 5.14
CA LEU A 58 2.68 -5.72 3.78
C LEU A 58 2.78 -7.16 3.24
N ILE A 59 3.95 -7.78 3.36
CA ILE A 59 4.18 -9.17 2.92
C ILE A 59 3.25 -10.13 3.67
N HIS A 60 3.03 -9.91 4.97
CA HIS A 60 2.08 -10.69 5.74
C HIS A 60 0.66 -10.60 5.16
N GLY A 61 0.18 -9.39 4.83
CA GLY A 61 -1.12 -9.20 4.18
C GLY A 61 -1.20 -9.83 2.79
N LEU A 62 -0.13 -9.76 1.99
CA LEU A 62 -0.10 -10.40 0.66
C LEU A 62 -0.24 -11.92 0.76
N HIS A 63 0.28 -12.53 1.82
CA HIS A 63 0.13 -13.97 2.07
C HIS A 63 -1.28 -14.36 2.53
N THR A 64 -2.12 -13.42 2.99
CA THR A 64 -3.51 -13.73 3.35
C THR A 64 -4.45 -13.68 2.14
N LEU A 65 -3.99 -13.17 1.00
CA LEU A 65 -4.80 -13.10 -0.23
C LEU A 65 -4.93 -14.46 -0.93
N PRO A 66 -6.01 -14.67 -1.68
CA PRO A 66 -6.13 -15.78 -2.63
C PRO A 66 -4.95 -15.81 -3.62
N GLU A 67 -4.59 -17.01 -4.06
CA GLU A 67 -3.45 -17.20 -4.97
C GLU A 67 -3.58 -16.39 -6.27
N ALA A 68 -4.78 -16.34 -6.85
CA ALA A 68 -5.04 -15.60 -8.08
C ALA A 68 -4.76 -14.09 -7.92
N GLU A 69 -5.19 -13.49 -6.81
CA GLU A 69 -4.94 -12.07 -6.51
C GLU A 69 -3.46 -11.82 -6.26
N ARG A 70 -2.80 -12.69 -5.49
CA ARG A 70 -1.36 -12.59 -5.23
C ARG A 70 -0.53 -12.72 -6.51
N ALA A 71 -0.90 -13.63 -7.41
CA ALA A 71 -0.23 -13.81 -8.70
C ALA A 71 -0.38 -12.56 -9.58
N LEU A 72 -1.60 -12.01 -9.66
CA LEU A 72 -1.88 -10.78 -10.40
C LEU A 72 -1.07 -9.59 -9.86
N TYR A 73 -1.02 -9.39 -8.55
CA TYR A 73 -0.22 -8.33 -7.95
C TYR A 73 1.28 -8.53 -8.17
N THR A 74 1.75 -9.78 -8.17
CA THR A 74 3.16 -10.10 -8.41
C THR A 74 3.57 -9.75 -9.85
N GLU A 75 2.75 -10.10 -10.83
CA GLU A 75 2.97 -9.74 -12.24
C GLU A 75 3.05 -8.20 -12.41
N ARG A 76 2.06 -7.49 -11.86
CA ARG A 76 2.03 -6.01 -11.87
C ARG A 76 3.26 -5.41 -11.18
N ALA A 77 3.71 -6.02 -10.07
CA ALA A 77 4.87 -5.54 -9.33
C ALA A 77 6.17 -5.70 -10.13
N GLN A 78 6.32 -6.77 -10.91
CA GLN A 78 7.47 -6.94 -11.80
C GLN A 78 7.54 -5.82 -12.86
N ALA A 79 6.41 -5.54 -13.52
CA ALA A 79 6.32 -4.44 -14.48
C ALA A 79 6.60 -3.08 -13.82
N TYR A 80 6.05 -2.85 -12.63
CA TYR A 80 6.27 -1.64 -11.84
C TYR A 80 7.75 -1.43 -11.52
N VAL A 81 8.46 -2.45 -11.02
CA VAL A 81 9.88 -2.36 -10.66
C VAL A 81 10.73 -2.04 -11.89
N HIS A 82 10.45 -2.65 -13.03
CA HIS A 82 11.16 -2.37 -14.28
C HIS A 82 10.99 -0.89 -14.68
N GLN A 83 9.76 -0.40 -14.74
CA GLN A 83 9.48 0.98 -15.15
C GLN A 83 9.99 1.99 -14.11
N ALA A 84 9.79 1.75 -12.82
CA ALA A 84 10.25 2.63 -11.75
C ALA A 84 11.78 2.75 -11.76
N THR A 85 12.49 1.65 -12.01
CA THR A 85 13.95 1.64 -12.11
C THR A 85 14.43 2.49 -13.30
N HIS A 86 13.76 2.37 -14.45
CA HIS A 86 14.04 3.20 -15.62
C HIS A 86 13.81 4.70 -15.33
N ASP A 87 12.65 5.05 -14.76
CA ASP A 87 12.31 6.45 -14.45
C ASP A 87 13.31 7.05 -13.47
N LEU A 88 13.64 6.33 -12.40
CA LEU A 88 14.63 6.76 -11.40
C LEU A 88 16.03 6.94 -12.02
N ALA A 89 16.46 6.05 -12.91
CA ALA A 89 17.73 6.17 -13.62
C ALA A 89 17.78 7.42 -14.52
N SER A 90 16.63 7.87 -15.02
CA SER A 90 16.49 9.12 -15.78
C SER A 90 16.32 10.37 -14.90
N GLY A 91 16.38 10.24 -13.57
CA GLY A 91 16.18 11.35 -12.63
C GLY A 91 14.71 11.77 -12.46
N GLN A 92 13.77 10.95 -12.93
CA GLN A 92 12.34 11.21 -12.83
C GLN A 92 11.73 10.46 -11.65
N ARG A 93 10.79 11.10 -10.95
CA ARG A 93 9.99 10.42 -9.94
C ARG A 93 8.94 9.55 -10.65
N PRO A 94 8.87 8.23 -10.36
CA PRO A 94 7.88 7.37 -10.99
C PRO A 94 6.45 7.85 -10.75
N ALA A 95 5.63 7.82 -11.81
CA ALA A 95 4.20 8.14 -11.77
C ALA A 95 3.40 6.95 -12.31
N ILE A 96 3.62 5.78 -11.70
CA ILE A 96 3.10 4.48 -12.16
C ILE A 96 2.03 4.01 -11.17
N MET A 97 0.96 3.39 -11.66
CA MET A 97 -0.09 2.82 -10.80
C MET A 97 0.47 1.75 -9.86
N CYS A 98 0.10 1.82 -8.58
CA CYS A 98 0.49 0.85 -7.56
C CYS A 98 0.12 -0.59 -7.98
N PRO A 99 1.00 -1.59 -7.79
CA PRO A 99 0.75 -2.97 -8.21
C PRO A 99 -0.49 -3.62 -7.59
N VAL A 100 -0.84 -3.20 -6.37
CA VAL A 100 -1.99 -3.72 -5.62
C VAL A 100 -3.27 -2.92 -5.85
N ASN A 101 -3.30 -2.04 -6.85
CA ASN A 101 -4.51 -1.28 -7.19
C ASN A 101 -5.52 -2.16 -7.95
N ASN A 102 -6.79 -2.07 -7.54
CA ASN A 102 -7.94 -2.63 -8.24
C ASN A 102 -8.93 -1.51 -8.56
N GLU A 103 -9.12 -1.22 -9.84
CA GLU A 103 -10.14 -0.27 -10.33
C GLU A 103 -10.07 1.10 -9.62
N GLY A 104 -8.84 1.56 -9.35
CA GLY A 104 -8.60 2.83 -8.70
C GLY A 104 -8.62 2.80 -7.17
N ARG A 105 -8.84 1.64 -6.54
CA ARG A 105 -8.77 1.45 -5.08
C ARG A 105 -7.59 0.56 -4.70
N CYS A 106 -7.06 0.71 -3.50
CA CYS A 106 -6.04 -0.20 -2.99
C CYS A 106 -6.68 -1.54 -2.61
N GLY A 107 -6.15 -2.64 -3.11
CA GLY A 107 -6.62 -4.00 -2.82
C GLY A 107 -6.04 -4.63 -1.55
N MET A 108 -5.37 -3.83 -0.71
CA MET A 108 -4.83 -4.27 0.59
C MET A 108 -5.58 -3.68 1.79
N TYR A 109 -6.58 -2.82 1.55
CA TYR A 109 -7.43 -2.20 2.57
C TYR A 109 -8.83 -2.80 2.54
#